data_AF-A0A524CEX0-F1
#
_entry.id   AF-A0A524CEX0-F1
#
_cell.length_a   1.000
_cell.length_b   1.000
_cell.length_c   1.000
_cell.angle_alpha   90.00
_cell.angle_beta   90.00
_cell.angle_gamma   90.00
#
_symmetry.space_group_name_H-M   'P 1'
#
loop_
_entity.id
_entity.type
_entity.pdbx_description
1 polymer ?
#
loop_
_entity_poly.entity_id
_entity_poly.type
_entity_poly.pdbx_seq_one_letter_code
_entity_poly.pdbx_strand_id
1 'polypeptide(L)'
;MSEEKFRNLISDPGSYDIVRILREGPLTDETIVKYLQKISKFKEKEAFKKLKHLTKENIIIPFKLKNKDYYLLIKDFYIIRIPPKELLTGLQKDKELSKSLKQQYLSRMKSYFSTYVTSSDKLKSDFEKQLIQLVINPEIMDLISVLRKKPLELKTVKKKRPKFNSIKKILLKNDIIEIMEEDREEWVLLKTDFNFEVFFPDYLIKNITVKLKEKKINKPLALTSLYVLKRSYLQNEKPEEYEELMQRINDKRKLVESLEKKGEKNITKAKELIKLFKAIGDYENIKVWKLKLKQWITEK
;
A
#
# COMPACT_ATOMS: atom_id res chain seq x y z
N MET A 1 -3.63 5.98 6.35
CA MET A 1 -3.39 7.06 5.35
C MET A 1 -4.73 7.72 5.07
N SER A 2 -4.83 9.04 4.88
CA SER A 2 -6.13 9.65 4.52
C SER A 2 -6.49 9.34 3.07
N GLU A 3 -7.79 9.36 2.75
CA GLU A 3 -8.30 9.20 1.37
C GLU A 3 -7.63 10.19 0.40
N GLU A 4 -7.46 11.45 0.80
CA GLU A 4 -6.80 12.47 0.00
C GLU A 4 -5.33 12.14 -0.29
N LYS A 5 -4.55 11.74 0.73
CA LYS A 5 -3.15 11.33 0.55
C LYS A 5 -3.04 10.12 -0.36
N PHE A 6 -3.95 9.16 -0.21
CA PHE A 6 -4.03 8.00 -1.08
C PHE A 6 -4.30 8.41 -2.52
N ARG A 7 -5.33 9.25 -2.75
CA ARG A 7 -5.67 9.76 -4.08
C ARG A 7 -4.51 10.50 -4.71
N ASN A 8 -3.79 11.34 -3.96
CA ASN A 8 -2.60 12.02 -4.48
C ASN A 8 -1.49 11.03 -4.88
N LEU A 9 -1.31 9.96 -4.10
CA LEU A 9 -0.35 8.90 -4.41
C LEU A 9 -0.70 8.14 -5.71
N ILE A 10 -1.97 7.74 -5.87
CA ILE A 10 -2.38 6.91 -7.03
C ILE A 10 -2.73 7.73 -8.28
N SER A 11 -3.08 9.01 -8.12
CA SER A 11 -3.29 9.92 -9.26
C SER A 11 -1.99 10.25 -9.96
N ASP A 12 -0.85 10.05 -9.29
CA ASP A 12 0.45 10.29 -9.85
C ASP A 12 0.81 9.22 -10.90
N PRO A 13 0.95 9.59 -12.20
CA PRO A 13 1.16 8.61 -13.25
C PRO A 13 2.41 7.75 -12.99
N GLY A 14 2.28 6.43 -13.16
CA GLY A 14 3.35 5.46 -12.94
C GLY A 14 3.58 5.04 -11.48
N SER A 15 3.03 5.75 -10.48
CA SER A 15 3.20 5.38 -9.07
C SER A 15 2.53 4.03 -8.74
N TYR A 16 1.29 3.82 -9.21
CA TYR A 16 0.63 2.51 -9.10
C TYR A 16 1.40 1.41 -9.82
N ASP A 17 1.96 1.70 -11.00
CA ASP A 17 2.73 0.73 -11.77
C ASP A 17 4.00 0.27 -11.05
N ILE A 18 4.70 1.18 -10.37
CA ILE A 18 5.86 0.86 -9.53
C ILE A 18 5.44 -0.04 -8.36
N VAL A 19 4.38 0.34 -7.64
CA VAL A 19 3.85 -0.48 -6.53
C VAL A 19 3.51 -1.87 -7.03
N ARG A 20 2.78 -1.96 -8.15
CA ARG A 20 2.35 -3.22 -8.77
C ARG A 20 3.52 -4.15 -9.10
N ILE A 21 4.59 -3.67 -9.71
CA ILE A 21 5.74 -4.53 -10.04
C ILE A 21 6.56 -4.92 -8.80
N LEU A 22 6.57 -4.07 -7.77
CA LEU A 22 7.26 -4.35 -6.52
C LEU A 22 6.50 -5.32 -5.60
N ARG A 23 5.21 -5.59 -5.87
CA ARG A 23 4.47 -6.71 -5.24
C ARG A 23 5.13 -8.07 -5.52
N GLU A 24 5.94 -8.17 -6.56
CA GLU A 24 6.69 -9.38 -6.87
C GLU A 24 7.97 -9.53 -6.03
N GLY A 25 8.45 -8.47 -5.36
CA GLY A 25 9.69 -8.46 -4.59
C GLY A 25 10.68 -7.39 -5.03
N PRO A 26 11.96 -7.46 -4.57
CA PRO A 26 12.93 -6.40 -4.80
C PRO A 26 13.32 -6.29 -6.28
N LEU A 27 13.38 -5.06 -6.78
CA LEU A 27 13.82 -4.74 -8.14
C LEU A 27 14.89 -3.65 -8.11
N THR A 28 15.78 -3.64 -9.10
CA THR A 28 16.73 -2.53 -9.27
C THR A 28 16.03 -1.31 -9.85
N ASP A 29 16.58 -0.12 -9.61
CA ASP A 29 16.18 1.11 -10.31
C ASP A 29 16.17 0.92 -11.83
N GLU A 30 17.23 0.38 -12.42
CA GLU A 30 17.33 0.12 -13.86
C GLU A 30 16.15 -0.71 -14.38
N THR A 31 15.72 -1.72 -13.61
CA THR A 31 14.60 -2.60 -13.99
C THR A 31 13.28 -1.83 -13.94
N ILE A 32 13.08 -1.03 -12.90
CA ILE A 32 11.87 -0.22 -12.74
C ILE A 32 11.79 0.86 -13.83
N VAL A 33 12.89 1.55 -14.10
CA VAL A 33 12.99 2.59 -15.14
C VAL A 33 12.68 2.00 -16.51
N LYS A 34 13.32 0.88 -16.88
CA LYS A 34 13.06 0.18 -18.16
C LYS A 34 11.61 -0.24 -18.29
N TYR A 35 11.01 -0.72 -17.20
CA TYR A 35 9.61 -1.10 -17.18
C TYR A 35 8.70 0.11 -17.45
N LEU A 36 8.90 1.23 -16.75
CA LEU A 36 8.10 2.45 -16.92
C LEU A 36 8.26 3.10 -18.30
N GLN A 37 9.47 3.07 -18.87
CA GLN A 37 9.75 3.49 -20.24
C GLN A 37 8.93 2.67 -21.25
N LYS A 38 8.81 1.36 -21.04
CA LYS A 38 8.06 0.46 -21.92
C LYS A 38 6.55 0.68 -21.84
N ILE A 39 5.99 0.79 -20.63
CA ILE A 39 4.52 0.79 -20.45
C ILE A 39 3.89 2.18 -20.59
N SER A 40 4.60 3.22 -20.15
CA SER A 40 4.01 4.55 -19.97
C SER A 40 4.85 5.64 -20.62
N LYS A 41 5.87 5.27 -21.41
CA LYS A 41 6.76 6.17 -22.17
C LYS A 41 7.45 7.23 -21.30
N PHE A 42 7.69 6.91 -20.03
CA PHE A 42 8.37 7.82 -19.09
C PHE A 42 9.79 8.10 -19.53
N LYS A 43 10.24 9.34 -19.37
CA LYS A 43 11.69 9.63 -19.42
C LYS A 43 12.36 9.10 -18.16
N GLU A 44 13.63 8.73 -18.26
CA GLU A 44 14.41 8.21 -17.12
C GLU A 44 14.38 9.15 -15.90
N LYS A 45 14.59 10.45 -16.13
CA LYS A 45 14.52 11.49 -15.09
C LYS A 45 13.15 11.51 -14.39
N GLU A 46 12.06 11.23 -15.10
CA GLU A 46 10.72 11.19 -14.53
C GLU A 46 10.55 9.96 -13.65
N ALA A 47 11.00 8.78 -14.11
CA ALA A 47 10.98 7.55 -13.33
C ALA A 47 11.75 7.70 -11.99
N PHE A 48 12.94 8.30 -12.01
CA PHE A 48 13.68 8.57 -10.77
C PHE A 48 12.97 9.56 -9.83
N LYS A 49 12.29 10.58 -10.37
CA LYS A 49 11.46 11.46 -9.54
C LYS A 49 10.34 10.68 -8.84
N LYS A 50 9.73 9.69 -9.52
CA LYS A 50 8.71 8.82 -8.92
C LYS A 50 9.27 7.97 -7.80
N LEU A 51 10.42 7.34 -8.00
CA LEU A 51 11.08 6.56 -6.96
C LEU A 51 11.38 7.41 -5.71
N LYS A 52 11.88 8.63 -5.89
CA LYS A 52 12.12 9.57 -4.79
C LYS A 52 10.83 9.95 -4.06
N HIS A 53 9.75 10.23 -4.80
CA HIS A 53 8.45 10.54 -4.23
C HIS A 53 7.90 9.37 -3.39
N LEU A 54 7.86 8.16 -3.95
CA LEU A 54 7.40 6.96 -3.25
C LEU A 54 8.25 6.60 -2.02
N THR A 55 9.55 6.91 -2.07
CA THR A 55 10.45 6.75 -0.92
C THR A 55 10.09 7.75 0.18
N LYS A 56 9.85 9.02 -0.18
CA LYS A 56 9.46 10.06 0.77
C LYS A 56 8.11 9.76 1.45
N GLU A 57 7.18 9.17 0.71
CA GLU A 57 5.87 8.77 1.22
C GLU A 57 5.90 7.42 2.00
N ASN A 58 7.09 6.86 2.24
CA ASN A 58 7.28 5.56 2.93
C ASN A 58 6.46 4.42 2.30
N ILE A 59 6.33 4.42 0.97
CA ILE A 59 5.69 3.34 0.20
C ILE A 59 6.72 2.28 -0.17
N ILE A 60 7.89 2.74 -0.60
CA ILE A 60 9.03 1.90 -0.96
C ILE A 60 10.25 2.30 -0.14
N ILE A 61 11.18 1.39 0.03
CA ILE A 61 12.46 1.65 0.67
C ILE A 61 13.62 1.28 -0.27
N PRO A 62 14.57 2.20 -0.50
CA PRO A 62 15.79 1.88 -1.21
C PRO A 62 16.76 1.13 -0.29
N PHE A 63 17.51 0.18 -0.85
CA PHE A 63 18.65 -0.44 -0.16
C PHE A 63 19.74 -0.80 -1.17
N LYS A 64 20.99 -0.78 -0.70
CA LYS A 64 22.16 -1.11 -1.51
C LYS A 64 22.58 -2.55 -1.28
N LEU A 65 22.93 -3.23 -2.37
CA LEU A 65 23.61 -4.51 -2.29
C LEU A 65 24.72 -4.55 -3.35
N LYS A 66 25.97 -4.61 -2.89
CA LYS A 66 27.16 -4.37 -3.72
C LYS A 66 27.06 -2.95 -4.32
N ASN A 67 27.08 -2.82 -5.64
CA ASN A 67 27.05 -1.55 -6.36
C ASN A 67 25.71 -1.33 -7.08
N LYS A 68 24.62 -1.92 -6.59
CA LYS A 68 23.28 -1.76 -7.18
C LYS A 68 22.29 -1.26 -6.13
N ASP A 69 21.47 -0.31 -6.55
CA ASP A 69 20.34 0.19 -5.79
C ASP A 69 19.10 -0.66 -6.08
N TYR A 70 18.50 -1.19 -5.01
CA TYR A 70 17.27 -1.96 -5.06
C TYR A 70 16.17 -1.20 -4.33
N TYR A 71 14.94 -1.43 -4.75
CA TYR A 71 13.74 -0.92 -4.11
C TYR A 71 12.87 -2.09 -3.68
N LEU A 72 12.23 -1.93 -2.52
CA LEU A 72 11.31 -2.90 -1.97
C LEU A 72 10.06 -2.19 -1.48
N LEU A 73 8.90 -2.79 -1.73
CA LEU A 73 7.64 -2.29 -1.22
C LEU A 73 7.55 -2.57 0.28
N ILE A 74 7.27 -1.54 1.07
CA ILE A 74 7.11 -1.62 2.53
C ILE A 74 5.71 -1.25 3.00
N LYS A 75 4.92 -0.67 2.11
CA LYS A 75 3.53 -0.32 2.34
C LYS A 75 2.79 -0.51 1.03
N ASP A 76 1.79 -1.37 1.04
CA ASP A 76 0.92 -1.64 -0.10
C ASP A 76 -0.49 -1.17 0.24
N PHE A 77 -1.38 -1.25 -0.73
CA PHE A 77 -2.75 -0.83 -0.61
C PHE A 77 -3.66 -1.67 -1.49
N TYR A 78 -4.95 -1.64 -1.17
CA TYR A 78 -6.00 -2.09 -2.06
C TYR A 78 -7.21 -1.17 -1.95
N ILE A 79 -8.02 -1.18 -3.01
CA ILE A 79 -9.31 -0.50 -3.05
C ILE A 79 -10.38 -1.58 -3.07
N ILE A 80 -11.32 -1.50 -2.13
CA ILE A 80 -12.51 -2.36 -2.12
C ILE A 80 -13.77 -1.51 -2.18
N ARG A 81 -14.84 -2.12 -2.69
CA ARG A 81 -16.18 -1.56 -2.58
C ARG A 81 -16.77 -1.92 -1.23
N ILE A 82 -17.41 -0.95 -0.59
CA ILE A 82 -18.11 -1.14 0.68
C ILE A 82 -19.54 -0.58 0.59
N PRO A 83 -20.48 -1.04 1.43
CA PRO A 83 -21.78 -0.39 1.55
C PRO A 83 -21.62 1.07 1.95
N PRO A 84 -22.41 2.01 1.37
CA PRO A 84 -22.31 3.44 1.65
C PRO A 84 -22.91 3.79 3.01
N LYS A 85 -22.13 3.57 4.09
CA LYS A 85 -22.58 3.69 5.49
C LYS A 85 -23.22 5.05 5.82
N GLU A 86 -22.64 6.14 5.33
CA GLU A 86 -23.17 7.50 5.55
C GLU A 86 -24.55 7.65 4.91
N LEU A 87 -24.73 7.19 3.68
CA LEU A 87 -26.00 7.26 2.97
C LEU A 87 -27.05 6.41 3.68
N LEU A 88 -26.69 5.21 4.12
CA LEU A 88 -27.59 4.34 4.89
C LEU A 88 -28.09 5.00 6.17
N THR A 89 -27.21 5.71 6.87
CA THR A 89 -27.57 6.47 8.06
C THR A 89 -28.45 7.67 7.71
N GLY A 90 -28.17 8.36 6.61
CA GLY A 90 -28.95 9.47 6.09
C GLY A 90 -30.37 9.08 5.69
N LEU A 91 -30.53 7.96 4.98
CA LEU A 91 -31.83 7.45 4.50
C LEU A 91 -32.81 7.15 5.64
N GLN A 92 -32.33 6.75 6.82
CA GLN A 92 -33.18 6.54 7.99
C GLN A 92 -33.84 7.85 8.48
N LYS A 93 -33.15 8.98 8.30
CA LYS A 93 -33.60 10.32 8.73
C LYS A 93 -34.28 11.11 7.62
N ASP A 94 -34.04 10.73 6.38
CA ASP A 94 -34.59 11.36 5.19
C ASP A 94 -36.13 11.30 5.20
N LYS A 95 -36.81 12.40 4.89
CA LYS A 95 -38.28 12.45 4.78
C LYS A 95 -38.76 12.60 3.34
N GLU A 96 -37.87 12.93 2.41
CA GLU A 96 -38.18 13.17 1.00
C GLU A 96 -38.46 11.86 0.27
N LEU A 97 -37.71 10.79 0.58
CA LEU A 97 -37.93 9.47 -0.02
C LEU A 97 -39.01 8.65 0.69
N SER A 98 -39.83 7.93 -0.08
CA SER A 98 -40.82 7.02 0.50
C SER A 98 -40.19 5.83 1.21
N LYS A 99 -40.96 5.19 2.09
CA LYS A 99 -40.55 3.94 2.74
C LYS A 99 -40.32 2.80 1.72
N SER A 100 -41.09 2.78 0.63
CA SER A 100 -41.00 1.75 -0.40
C SER A 100 -39.67 1.82 -1.15
N LEU A 101 -39.29 3.01 -1.62
CA LEU A 101 -38.03 3.22 -2.34
C LEU A 101 -36.81 2.87 -1.47
N LYS A 102 -36.84 3.28 -0.19
CA LYS A 102 -35.79 2.93 0.78
C LYS A 102 -35.65 1.43 0.97
N GLN A 103 -36.76 0.71 1.11
CA GLN A 103 -36.74 -0.76 1.24
C GLN A 103 -36.20 -1.44 -0.02
N GLN A 104 -36.62 -0.96 -1.20
CA GLN A 104 -36.13 -1.47 -2.47
C GLN A 104 -34.62 -1.25 -2.61
N TYR A 105 -34.12 -0.05 -2.29
CA TYR A 105 -32.70 0.28 -2.27
C TYR A 105 -31.91 -0.64 -1.34
N LEU A 106 -32.36 -0.80 -0.09
CA LEU A 106 -31.72 -1.67 0.89
C LEU A 106 -31.68 -3.13 0.43
N SER A 107 -32.76 -3.61 -0.20
CA SER A 107 -32.83 -4.97 -0.75
C SER A 107 -31.82 -5.18 -1.87
N ARG A 108 -31.76 -4.26 -2.84
CA ARG A 108 -30.80 -4.31 -3.95
C ARG A 108 -29.35 -4.24 -3.49
N MET A 109 -29.06 -3.37 -2.53
CA MET A 109 -27.74 -3.26 -1.94
C MET A 109 -27.34 -4.55 -1.21
N LYS A 110 -28.23 -5.13 -0.40
CA LYS A 110 -27.98 -6.43 0.26
C LYS A 110 -27.72 -7.53 -0.76
N SER A 111 -28.53 -7.60 -1.81
CA SER A 111 -28.34 -8.56 -2.91
C SER A 111 -26.97 -8.39 -3.56
N TYR A 112 -26.56 -7.16 -3.89
CA TYR A 112 -25.27 -6.87 -4.49
C TYR A 112 -24.11 -7.37 -3.61
N PHE A 113 -24.10 -6.99 -2.33
CA PHE A 113 -22.99 -7.33 -1.43
C PHE A 113 -23.01 -8.81 -0.98
N SER A 114 -24.14 -9.51 -1.08
CA SER A 114 -24.21 -10.96 -0.80
C SER A 114 -23.41 -11.79 -1.82
N THR A 115 -23.27 -11.30 -3.04
CA THR A 115 -22.52 -11.96 -4.12
C THR A 115 -21.18 -11.27 -4.43
N TYR A 116 -20.84 -10.20 -3.70
CA TYR A 116 -19.62 -9.43 -3.94
C TYR A 116 -18.40 -10.19 -3.43
N VAL A 117 -17.70 -10.89 -4.33
CA VAL A 117 -16.47 -11.63 -4.04
C VAL A 117 -15.26 -10.75 -4.34
N THR A 118 -14.51 -10.39 -3.30
CA THR A 118 -13.26 -9.61 -3.40
C THR A 118 -12.01 -10.47 -3.70
N SER A 119 -12.16 -11.81 -3.69
CA SER A 119 -11.04 -12.73 -3.43
C SER A 119 -10.70 -13.74 -4.54
N SER A 120 -11.28 -13.67 -5.75
CA SER A 120 -10.83 -14.58 -6.82
C SER A 120 -9.49 -14.13 -7.42
N ASP A 121 -8.47 -14.99 -7.33
CA ASP A 121 -7.09 -14.72 -7.78
C ASP A 121 -6.97 -14.38 -9.28
N LYS A 122 -8.01 -14.62 -10.08
CA LYS A 122 -8.04 -14.33 -11.52
C LYS A 122 -8.35 -12.87 -11.89
N LEU A 123 -8.79 -12.01 -10.97
CA LEU A 123 -9.32 -10.68 -11.30
C LEU A 123 -8.55 -9.48 -10.68
N LYS A 124 -7.48 -9.72 -9.91
CA LYS A 124 -6.93 -8.70 -9.00
C LYS A 124 -6.34 -7.46 -9.70
N SER A 125 -5.63 -7.57 -10.83
CA SER A 125 -4.97 -6.39 -11.40
C SER A 125 -5.91 -5.47 -12.17
N ASP A 126 -6.80 -6.02 -12.99
CA ASP A 126 -7.63 -5.21 -13.88
C ASP A 126 -8.83 -4.61 -13.14
N PHE A 127 -9.38 -5.33 -12.16
CA PHE A 127 -10.38 -4.80 -11.27
C PHE A 127 -9.84 -3.64 -10.42
N GLU A 128 -8.68 -3.82 -9.78
CA GLU A 128 -8.05 -2.76 -8.99
C GLU A 128 -7.73 -1.53 -9.85
N LYS A 129 -7.18 -1.73 -11.06
CA LYS A 129 -6.95 -0.64 -12.03
C LYS A 129 -8.23 0.11 -12.39
N GLN A 130 -9.34 -0.60 -12.62
CA GLN A 130 -10.62 0.04 -12.90
C GLN A 130 -11.09 0.89 -11.71
N LEU A 131 -10.97 0.39 -10.49
CA LEU A 131 -11.31 1.16 -9.30
C LEU A 131 -10.41 2.39 -9.14
N ILE A 132 -9.11 2.25 -9.37
CA ILE A 132 -8.16 3.36 -9.37
C ILE A 132 -8.60 4.44 -10.36
N GLN A 133 -8.96 4.07 -11.59
CA GLN A 133 -9.41 5.02 -12.62
C GLN A 133 -10.66 5.81 -12.20
N LEU A 134 -11.57 5.18 -11.45
CA LEU A 134 -12.74 5.87 -10.90
C LEU A 134 -12.36 6.86 -9.80
N VAL A 135 -11.47 6.45 -8.90
CA VAL A 135 -11.07 7.21 -7.71
C VAL A 135 -10.17 8.40 -8.03
N ILE A 136 -9.31 8.29 -9.05
CA ILE A 136 -8.47 9.42 -9.48
C ILE A 136 -9.27 10.49 -10.22
N ASN A 137 -10.47 10.17 -10.72
CA ASN A 137 -11.32 11.13 -11.42
C ASN A 137 -11.98 12.10 -10.40
N PRO A 138 -11.64 13.40 -10.41
CA PRO A 138 -12.18 14.35 -9.43
C PRO A 138 -13.69 14.54 -9.54
N GLU A 139 -14.25 14.46 -10.74
CA GLU A 139 -15.69 14.66 -10.97
C GLU A 139 -16.51 13.50 -10.42
N ILE A 140 -15.99 12.28 -10.55
CA ILE A 140 -16.58 11.08 -9.95
C ILE A 140 -16.53 11.18 -8.42
N MET A 141 -15.38 11.49 -7.84
CA MET A 141 -15.23 11.55 -6.38
C MET A 141 -16.02 12.68 -5.75
N ASP A 142 -16.15 13.83 -6.43
CA ASP A 142 -17.01 14.92 -5.98
C ASP A 142 -18.49 14.53 -6.00
N LEU A 143 -18.95 13.82 -7.04
CA LEU A 143 -20.31 13.28 -7.08
C LEU A 143 -20.54 12.26 -5.95
N ILE A 144 -19.62 11.30 -5.76
CA ILE A 144 -19.70 10.30 -4.68
C ILE A 144 -19.76 10.99 -3.32
N SER A 145 -18.93 12.01 -3.08
CA SER A 145 -18.93 12.75 -1.80
C SER A 145 -20.28 13.41 -1.49
N VAL A 146 -21.02 13.85 -2.51
CA VAL A 146 -22.38 14.36 -2.30
C VAL A 146 -23.38 13.21 -2.07
N LEU A 147 -23.29 12.15 -2.88
CA LEU A 147 -24.18 10.99 -2.78
C LEU A 147 -23.99 10.17 -1.49
N ARG A 148 -22.81 10.26 -0.85
CA ARG A 148 -22.56 9.71 0.49
C ARG A 148 -23.52 10.30 1.53
N LYS A 149 -23.95 11.54 1.35
CA LYS A 149 -24.80 12.25 2.33
C LYS A 149 -26.28 12.06 2.06
N LYS A 150 -26.70 12.10 0.79
CA LYS A 150 -28.09 11.94 0.41
C LYS A 150 -28.28 11.55 -1.06
N PRO A 151 -29.42 10.94 -1.40
CA PRO A 151 -29.90 10.78 -2.77
C PRO A 151 -30.09 12.14 -3.45
N LEU A 152 -30.01 12.17 -4.78
CA LEU A 152 -30.27 13.36 -5.57
C LEU A 152 -31.19 13.05 -6.75
N GLU A 153 -32.17 13.91 -7.00
CA GLU A 153 -32.93 13.86 -8.24
C GLU A 153 -32.02 13.97 -9.47
N LEU A 154 -32.26 13.12 -10.47
CA LEU A 154 -31.49 13.06 -11.71
C LEU A 154 -31.49 14.39 -12.46
N LYS A 155 -32.63 15.10 -12.48
CA LYS A 155 -32.76 16.44 -13.10
C LYS A 155 -31.82 17.43 -12.41
N THR A 156 -31.80 17.43 -11.08
CA THR A 156 -30.92 18.28 -10.27
C THR A 156 -29.44 17.94 -10.48
N VAL A 157 -29.09 16.66 -10.56
CA VAL A 157 -27.72 16.21 -10.88
C VAL A 157 -27.30 16.71 -12.27
N LYS A 158 -28.12 16.50 -13.31
CA LYS A 158 -27.83 16.96 -14.68
C LYS A 158 -27.65 18.47 -14.77
N LYS A 159 -28.46 19.24 -14.04
CA LYS A 159 -28.40 20.71 -14.00
C LYS A 159 -27.14 21.22 -13.30
N LYS A 160 -26.80 20.66 -12.13
CA LYS A 160 -25.65 21.12 -11.32
C LYS A 160 -24.31 20.55 -11.79
N ARG A 161 -24.32 19.44 -12.52
CA ARG A 161 -23.12 18.72 -12.98
C ARG A 161 -23.21 18.46 -14.49
N PRO A 162 -22.81 19.42 -15.34
CA PRO A 162 -22.94 19.32 -16.81
C PRO A 162 -22.27 18.07 -17.40
N LYS A 163 -21.16 17.63 -16.80
CA LYS A 163 -20.42 16.42 -17.20
C LYS A 163 -21.01 15.12 -16.64
N PHE A 164 -22.12 15.17 -15.91
CA PHE A 164 -22.73 13.96 -15.37
C PHE A 164 -23.06 12.94 -16.46
N ASN A 165 -23.54 13.37 -17.63
CA ASN A 165 -23.88 12.46 -18.72
C ASN A 165 -22.67 11.67 -19.26
N SER A 166 -21.46 12.24 -19.23
CA SER A 166 -20.24 11.53 -19.67
C SER A 166 -19.79 10.48 -18.65
N ILE A 167 -19.91 10.78 -17.35
CA ILE A 167 -19.52 9.84 -16.28
C ILE A 167 -20.62 8.85 -15.90
N LYS A 168 -21.90 9.16 -16.14
CA LYS A 168 -23.07 8.33 -15.76
C LYS A 168 -22.94 6.90 -16.26
N LYS A 169 -22.60 6.72 -17.55
CA LYS A 169 -22.45 5.39 -18.15
C LYS A 169 -21.35 4.58 -17.46
N ILE A 170 -20.25 5.23 -17.09
CA ILE A 170 -19.12 4.61 -16.39
C ILE A 170 -19.54 4.20 -14.98
N LEU A 171 -20.24 5.07 -14.24
CA LEU A 171 -20.67 4.82 -12.87
C LEU A 171 -21.71 3.69 -12.78
N LEU A 172 -22.69 3.67 -13.69
CA LEU A 172 -23.69 2.60 -13.76
C LEU A 172 -23.05 1.27 -14.15
N LYS A 173 -22.18 1.25 -15.17
CA LYS A 173 -21.47 0.03 -15.62
C LYS A 173 -20.60 -0.57 -14.50
N ASN A 174 -20.07 0.28 -13.61
CA ASN A 174 -19.22 -0.14 -12.50
C ASN A 174 -19.98 -0.32 -11.19
N ASP A 175 -21.32 -0.33 -11.20
CA ASP A 175 -22.17 -0.47 -10.00
C ASP A 175 -21.90 0.57 -8.91
N ILE A 176 -21.35 1.74 -9.26
CA ILE A 176 -21.06 2.80 -8.27
C ILE A 176 -22.33 3.52 -7.86
N ILE A 177 -23.18 3.83 -8.83
CA ILE A 177 -24.49 4.44 -8.61
C ILE A 177 -25.59 3.53 -9.11
N GLU A 178 -26.81 3.77 -8.63
CA GLU A 178 -28.02 3.27 -9.27
C GLU A 178 -29.01 4.41 -9.49
N ILE A 179 -29.92 4.20 -10.43
CA ILE A 179 -31.03 5.11 -10.69
C ILE A 179 -32.32 4.34 -10.36
N MET A 180 -33.16 4.94 -9.54
CA MET A 180 -34.44 4.39 -9.14
C MET A 180 -35.53 5.42 -9.43
N GLU A 181 -36.72 4.97 -9.79
CA GLU A 181 -37.85 5.83 -10.12
C GLU A 181 -38.91 5.73 -9.02
N GLU A 182 -39.42 6.89 -8.60
CA GLU A 182 -40.53 7.04 -7.66
C GLU A 182 -41.37 8.24 -8.10
N ASP A 183 -42.70 8.09 -8.20
CA ASP A 183 -43.62 9.19 -8.52
C ASP A 183 -43.27 9.99 -9.80
N ARG A 184 -42.75 9.30 -10.83
CA ARG A 184 -42.25 9.88 -12.11
C ARG A 184 -40.99 10.73 -11.95
N GLU A 185 -40.32 10.63 -10.81
CA GLU A 185 -39.02 11.24 -10.54
C GLU A 185 -37.93 10.17 -10.48
N GLU A 186 -36.84 10.42 -11.19
CA GLU A 186 -35.65 9.56 -11.15
C GLU A 186 -34.67 10.07 -10.10
N TRP A 187 -34.27 9.19 -9.19
CA TRP A 187 -33.31 9.44 -8.12
C TRP A 187 -32.00 8.74 -8.39
N VAL A 188 -30.89 9.43 -8.16
CA VAL A 188 -29.53 8.90 -8.21
C VAL A 188 -29.10 8.57 -6.79
N LEU A 189 -28.77 7.30 -6.55
CA LEU A 189 -28.29 6.81 -5.26
C LEU A 189 -26.90 6.21 -5.40
N LEU A 190 -26.09 6.32 -4.34
CA LEU A 190 -24.83 5.59 -4.27
C LEU A 190 -25.14 4.11 -4.04
N LYS A 191 -24.71 3.23 -4.94
CA LYS A 191 -24.89 1.78 -4.79
C LYS A 191 -23.71 1.16 -4.03
N THR A 192 -22.50 1.61 -4.33
CA THR A 192 -21.28 1.22 -3.62
C THR A 192 -20.40 2.41 -3.33
N ASP A 193 -19.74 2.40 -2.18
CA ASP A 193 -18.69 3.36 -1.84
C ASP A 193 -17.31 2.67 -1.90
N PHE A 194 -16.23 3.46 -1.79
CA PHE A 194 -14.86 2.97 -1.76
C PHE A 194 -14.28 3.01 -0.36
N ASN A 195 -13.52 1.97 -0.02
CA ASN A 195 -12.63 1.99 1.13
C ASN A 195 -11.19 1.74 0.68
N PHE A 196 -10.28 2.49 1.29
CA PHE A 196 -8.86 2.49 0.98
C PHE A 196 -8.11 1.91 2.15
N GLU A 197 -7.58 0.70 1.97
CA GLU A 197 -6.83 0.03 3.01
C GLU A 197 -5.35 0.02 2.64
N VAL A 198 -4.53 0.37 3.62
CA VAL A 198 -3.08 0.43 3.50
C VAL A 198 -2.51 -0.54 4.53
N PHE A 199 -1.61 -1.41 4.09
CA PHE A 199 -1.13 -2.51 4.90
C PHE A 199 0.35 -2.81 4.64
N PHE A 200 0.99 -3.45 5.61
CA PHE A 200 2.34 -3.97 5.46
C PHE A 200 2.33 -5.22 4.55
N PRO A 201 3.15 -5.28 3.49
CA PRO A 201 3.11 -6.35 2.50
C PRO A 201 3.84 -7.62 2.97
N ASP A 202 3.32 -8.28 4.01
CA ASP A 202 3.86 -9.52 4.58
C ASP A 202 3.97 -10.67 3.56
N TYR A 203 3.07 -10.70 2.57
CA TYR A 203 3.09 -11.63 1.44
C TYR A 203 4.42 -11.61 0.66
N LEU A 204 5.18 -10.50 0.70
CA LEU A 204 6.50 -10.40 0.07
C LEU A 204 7.50 -11.39 0.66
N ILE A 205 7.34 -11.80 1.92
CA ILE A 205 8.19 -12.83 2.54
C ILE A 205 8.06 -14.13 1.74
N LYS A 206 6.83 -14.52 1.39
CA LYS A 206 6.57 -15.68 0.55
C LYS A 206 7.13 -15.49 -0.86
N ASN A 207 6.89 -14.34 -1.49
CA ASN A 207 7.35 -14.06 -2.86
C ASN A 207 8.88 -14.10 -2.97
N ILE A 208 9.59 -13.48 -2.02
CA ILE A 208 11.06 -13.51 -1.95
C ILE A 208 11.56 -14.95 -1.74
N THR A 209 10.92 -15.70 -0.84
CA THR A 209 11.31 -17.10 -0.57
C THR A 209 11.11 -18.00 -1.79
N VAL A 210 9.99 -17.87 -2.49
CA VAL A 210 9.71 -18.60 -3.74
C VAL A 210 10.76 -18.25 -4.80
N LYS A 211 11.03 -16.95 -5.02
CA LYS A 211 12.06 -16.50 -5.98
C LYS A 211 13.46 -17.02 -5.66
N LEU A 212 13.81 -17.15 -4.37
CA LEU A 212 15.08 -17.74 -3.97
C LEU A 212 15.13 -19.24 -4.30
N LYS A 213 14.07 -19.99 -4.00
CA LYS A 213 13.97 -21.44 -4.31
C LYS A 213 14.06 -21.69 -5.81
N GLU A 214 13.39 -20.85 -6.60
CA GLU A 214 13.42 -20.88 -8.07
C GLU A 214 14.71 -20.31 -8.67
N LYS A 215 15.69 -19.90 -7.85
CA LYS A 215 16.96 -19.28 -8.29
C LYS A 215 16.79 -18.01 -9.12
N LYS A 216 15.62 -17.35 -9.08
CA LYS A 216 15.34 -16.05 -9.72
C LYS A 216 16.05 -14.89 -9.01
N ILE A 217 16.37 -15.06 -7.72
CA ILE A 217 17.22 -14.14 -6.95
C ILE A 217 18.28 -14.92 -6.18
N ASN A 218 19.42 -14.29 -5.91
CA ASN A 218 20.49 -14.90 -5.12
C ASN A 218 20.24 -14.78 -3.61
N LYS A 219 20.92 -15.64 -2.83
CA LYS A 219 20.80 -15.69 -1.37
C LYS A 219 21.12 -14.35 -0.66
N PRO A 220 22.18 -13.61 -1.04
CA PRO A 220 22.43 -12.29 -0.45
C PRO A 220 21.26 -11.31 -0.63
N LEU A 221 20.70 -11.22 -1.84
CA LEU A 221 19.56 -10.35 -2.14
C LEU A 221 18.34 -10.73 -1.32
N ALA A 222 17.96 -12.02 -1.33
CA ALA A 222 16.83 -12.50 -0.55
C ALA A 222 16.98 -12.17 0.94
N LEU A 223 18.16 -12.44 1.52
CA LEU A 223 18.41 -12.20 2.93
C LEU A 223 18.37 -10.71 3.29
N THR A 224 19.01 -9.85 2.48
CA THR A 224 18.97 -8.40 2.69
C THR A 224 17.55 -7.87 2.60
N SER A 225 16.76 -8.29 1.60
CA SER A 225 15.37 -7.85 1.45
C SER A 225 14.50 -8.27 2.64
N LEU A 226 14.66 -9.50 3.16
CA LEU A 226 13.92 -9.93 4.34
C LEU A 226 14.29 -9.12 5.60
N TYR A 227 15.58 -8.77 5.77
CA TYR A 227 16.00 -7.90 6.87
C TYR A 227 15.45 -6.48 6.73
N VAL A 228 15.45 -5.92 5.52
CA VAL A 228 14.86 -4.62 5.23
C VAL A 228 13.36 -4.60 5.52
N LEU A 229 12.61 -5.63 5.09
CA LEU A 229 11.18 -5.79 5.44
C LEU A 229 10.96 -5.86 6.93
N LYS A 230 11.75 -6.69 7.63
CA LYS A 230 11.63 -6.83 9.09
C LYS A 230 11.87 -5.50 9.81
N ARG A 231 12.92 -4.78 9.42
CA ARG A 231 13.23 -3.46 9.99
C ARG A 231 12.08 -2.49 9.75
N SER A 232 11.56 -2.45 8.53
CA SER A 232 10.46 -1.57 8.17
C SER A 232 9.18 -1.91 8.94
N TYR A 233 8.87 -3.20 9.10
CA TYR A 233 7.75 -3.65 9.93
C TYR A 233 7.87 -3.16 11.36
N LEU A 234 9.03 -3.36 12.00
CA LEU A 234 9.25 -2.89 13.36
C LEU A 234 9.13 -1.36 13.47
N GLN A 235 9.69 -0.62 12.52
CA GLN A 235 9.66 0.84 12.56
C GLN A 235 8.25 1.42 12.38
N ASN A 236 7.40 0.80 11.55
CA ASN A 236 6.10 1.37 11.17
C ASN A 236 4.92 0.75 11.91
N GLU A 237 4.96 -0.56 12.17
CA GLU A 237 3.86 -1.31 12.77
C GLU A 237 4.07 -1.56 14.27
N LYS A 238 5.32 -1.48 14.76
CA LYS A 238 5.69 -1.75 16.16
C LYS A 238 6.77 -0.78 16.70
N PRO A 239 6.53 0.54 16.66
CA PRO A 239 7.56 1.54 16.98
C PRO A 239 8.13 1.38 18.40
N GLU A 240 7.29 1.05 19.39
CA GLU A 240 7.72 0.84 20.78
C GLU A 240 8.71 -0.34 20.91
N GLU A 241 8.41 -1.47 20.26
CA GLU A 241 9.30 -2.64 20.23
C GLU A 241 10.64 -2.28 19.54
N TYR A 242 10.58 -1.49 18.48
CA TYR A 242 11.78 -1.00 17.78
C TYR A 242 12.64 -0.10 18.67
N GLU A 243 12.03 0.85 19.39
CA GLU A 243 12.73 1.77 20.29
C GLU A 243 13.42 1.03 21.44
N GLU A 244 12.73 0.08 22.08
CA GLU A 244 13.33 -0.75 23.15
C GLU A 244 14.55 -1.52 22.63
N LEU A 245 14.43 -2.15 21.46
CA LEU A 245 15.54 -2.89 20.85
C LEU A 245 16.71 -1.97 20.50
N MET A 246 16.44 -0.75 19.99
CA MET A 246 17.47 0.24 19.68
C MET A 246 18.20 0.72 20.94
N GLN A 247 17.48 0.95 22.04
CA GLN A 247 18.09 1.30 23.31
C GLN A 247 19.02 0.20 23.81
N ARG A 248 18.55 -1.06 23.80
CA ARG A 248 19.35 -2.24 24.17
C ARG A 248 20.59 -2.39 23.28
N ILE A 249 20.47 -2.13 21.98
CA ILE A 249 21.60 -2.13 21.05
C ILE A 249 22.63 -1.08 21.45
N ASN A 250 22.19 0.16 21.73
CA ASN A 250 23.08 1.25 22.09
C ASN A 250 23.83 0.97 23.38
N ASP A 251 23.14 0.50 24.42
CA ASP A 251 23.75 0.18 25.71
C ASP A 251 24.75 -0.97 25.57
N LYS A 252 24.39 -2.01 24.81
CA LYS A 252 25.27 -3.14 24.55
C LYS A 252 26.48 -2.75 23.73
N ARG A 253 26.31 -1.90 22.71
CA ARG A 253 27.39 -1.41 21.87
C ARG A 253 28.41 -0.60 22.67
N LYS A 254 27.95 0.36 23.49
CA LYS A 254 28.82 1.14 24.39
C LYS A 254 29.63 0.24 25.32
N LEU A 255 29.00 -0.81 25.85
CA LEU A 255 29.67 -1.79 26.70
C LEU A 255 30.75 -2.59 25.96
N VAL A 256 30.49 -3.02 24.72
CA VAL A 256 31.49 -3.77 23.93
C VAL A 256 32.66 -2.85 23.56
N GLU A 257 32.38 -1.62 23.11
CA GLU A 257 33.40 -0.65 22.73
C GLU A 257 34.25 -0.18 23.94
N SER A 258 33.68 -0.09 25.15
CA SER A 258 34.44 0.27 26.35
C SER A 258 35.40 -0.84 26.80
N LEU A 259 35.01 -2.11 26.64
CA LEU A 259 35.89 -3.25 26.90
C LEU A 259 37.03 -3.34 25.89
N GLU A 260 36.74 -3.08 24.61
CA GLU A 260 37.76 -3.03 23.58
C GLU A 260 38.83 -1.97 23.85
N LYS A 261 38.42 -0.77 24.31
CA LYS A 261 39.36 0.28 24.71
C LYS A 261 40.29 -0.13 25.85
N LYS A 262 39.88 -1.11 26.67
CA LYS A 262 40.70 -1.70 27.74
C LYS A 262 41.52 -2.91 27.26
N GLY A 263 41.50 -3.23 25.96
CA GLY A 263 42.17 -4.40 25.39
C GLY A 263 41.39 -5.71 25.57
N GLU A 264 40.18 -5.67 26.14
CA GLU A 264 39.38 -6.86 26.43
C GLU A 264 38.45 -7.22 25.26
N LYS A 265 38.76 -8.32 24.56
CA LYS A 265 37.90 -8.87 23.50
C LYS A 265 36.81 -9.76 24.08
N ASN A 266 35.61 -9.22 24.27
CA ASN A 266 34.47 -9.98 24.79
C ASN A 266 33.59 -10.58 23.68
N ILE A 267 33.97 -11.77 23.22
CA ILE A 267 33.29 -12.54 22.15
C ILE A 267 31.80 -12.77 22.48
N THR A 268 31.46 -13.07 23.74
CA THR A 268 30.08 -13.35 24.17
C THR A 268 29.19 -12.12 23.99
N LYS A 269 29.62 -10.96 24.50
CA LYS A 269 28.87 -9.70 24.37
C LYS A 269 28.73 -9.26 22.90
N ALA A 270 29.76 -9.47 22.08
CA ALA A 270 29.68 -9.19 20.64
C ALA A 270 28.69 -10.12 19.91
N LYS A 271 28.62 -11.42 20.27
CA LYS A 271 27.60 -12.34 19.74
C LYS A 271 26.18 -11.91 20.12
N GLU A 272 25.97 -11.44 21.34
CA GLU A 272 24.68 -10.91 21.79
C GLU A 272 24.29 -9.64 21.04
N LEU A 273 25.25 -8.73 20.81
CA LEU A 273 25.03 -7.53 19.99
C LEU A 273 24.62 -7.90 18.55
N ILE A 274 25.26 -8.91 17.94
CA ILE A 274 24.84 -9.44 16.63
C ILE A 274 23.42 -10.01 16.67
N LYS A 275 23.00 -10.67 17.76
CA LYS A 275 21.62 -11.15 17.93
C LYS A 275 20.64 -9.98 17.97
N LEU A 276 20.97 -8.89 18.65
CA LEU A 276 20.14 -7.69 18.69
C LEU A 276 20.04 -7.02 17.30
N PHE A 277 21.13 -6.91 16.55
CA PHE A 277 21.05 -6.40 15.17
C PHE A 277 20.19 -7.29 14.26
N LYS A 278 20.23 -8.62 14.43
CA LYS A 278 19.30 -9.55 13.75
C LYS A 278 17.84 -9.34 14.19
N ALA A 279 17.61 -8.96 15.44
CA ALA A 279 16.27 -8.67 15.94
C ALA A 279 15.66 -7.49 15.20
N ILE A 280 16.41 -6.41 14.97
CA ILE A 280 15.93 -5.22 14.25
C ILE A 280 16.09 -5.27 12.73
N GLY A 281 16.74 -6.31 12.19
CA GLY A 281 17.03 -6.43 10.76
C GLY A 281 18.12 -5.49 10.23
N ASP A 282 19.10 -5.13 11.05
CA ASP A 282 20.22 -4.30 10.65
C ASP A 282 21.35 -5.15 10.01
N TYR A 283 21.18 -5.44 8.72
CA TYR A 283 22.07 -6.32 7.99
C TYR A 283 23.51 -5.82 7.88
N GLU A 284 23.71 -4.50 7.79
CA GLU A 284 25.06 -3.93 7.66
C GLU A 284 25.84 -4.05 8.96
N ASN A 285 25.23 -3.71 10.11
CA ASN A 285 25.88 -3.92 11.40
C ASN A 285 26.13 -5.42 11.68
N ILE A 286 25.25 -6.32 11.25
CA ILE A 286 25.51 -7.76 11.35
C ILE A 286 26.79 -8.17 10.61
N LYS A 287 27.01 -7.66 9.39
CA LYS A 287 28.24 -7.97 8.62
C LYS A 287 29.48 -7.45 9.33
N VAL A 288 29.47 -6.17 9.71
CA VAL A 288 30.59 -5.50 10.36
C VAL A 288 31.00 -6.25 11.62
N TRP A 289 30.05 -6.54 12.50
CA TRP A 289 30.33 -7.22 13.76
C TRP A 289 30.71 -8.69 13.58
N LYS A 290 30.19 -9.39 12.56
CA LYS A 290 30.66 -10.75 12.23
C LYS A 290 32.11 -10.76 11.76
N LEU A 291 32.51 -9.79 10.93
CA LEU A 291 33.88 -9.69 10.45
C LEU A 291 34.83 -9.40 11.62
N LYS A 292 34.47 -8.45 12.49
CA LYS A 292 35.20 -8.13 13.70
C LYS A 292 35.34 -9.33 14.64
N LEU A 293 34.25 -10.07 14.87
CA LEU A 293 34.27 -11.29 15.67
C LEU A 293 35.22 -12.35 15.10
N LYS A 294 35.26 -12.49 13.76
CA LYS A 294 36.18 -13.43 13.08
C LYS A 294 37.63 -13.05 13.34
N GLN A 295 37.99 -11.77 13.22
CA GLN A 295 39.33 -11.27 13.51
C GLN A 295 39.76 -11.56 14.96
N TRP A 296 38.87 -11.32 15.92
CA TRP A 296 39.15 -11.60 17.33
C TRP A 296 39.38 -13.07 17.66
N ILE A 297 38.69 -13.96 16.93
CA ILE A 297 38.86 -15.40 17.11
C ILE A 297 40.18 -15.86 16.50
N THR A 298 40.61 -15.28 15.37
CA THR A 298 41.87 -15.64 14.70
C THR A 298 43.12 -15.06 15.36
N GLU A 299 42.97 -14.03 16.19
CA GLU A 299 44.05 -13.38 16.94
C GLU A 299 44.28 -13.99 18.34
N LYS A 300 43.55 -15.07 18.69
CA LYS A 300 43.75 -15.87 19.90
C LYS A 300 44.53 -17.14 19.57
#